data_AF-A0A3M1PDJ7-F1
#
_entry.id   AF-A0A3M1PDJ7-F1
#
_cell.length_a   1.000
_cell.length_b   1.000
_cell.length_c   1.000
_cell.angle_alpha   90.00
_cell.angle_beta   90.00
_cell.angle_gamma   90.00
#
_symmetry.space_group_name_H-M   'P 1'
#
loop_
_entity.id
_entity.type
_entity.pdbx_description
1 polymer ?
#
loop_
_entity_poly.entity_id
_entity_poly.type
_entity_poly.pdbx_seq_one_letter_code
_entity_poly.pdbx_strand_id
1 'polypeptide(L)'
;MATITWFEGNDGTQDVIRRDSFIGSKPYSIASDLKKVRGQNDEIRSAVLEYIPVNTRITVYDSPDGKTNDDWATLVVKDYKRRIVIRHFEESQETTDYSLQYHRKNGLNGKISRIVIDAPPQQKRELLAYVRDQILEEVGPFLLKGGQASEFESSNHHYRIWTPSITPIAGGGLFANAKMDHIRGGVPDDHAGFGITFNKQGLPTKIDYRLEINNSDPLASMVELRGDMAEAASKMLGELPAPEAQVAAALSQMSGMIFQEMGKLIRELRETGGRVIFPDVIQLKINEVGYAVYQAYRQHYDEQLSLM
;
A
#
# COMPACT_ATOMS: atom_id res chain seq x y z
N MET A 1 0.07 -1.40 5.92
CA MET A 1 0.36 -1.68 7.34
C MET A 1 -0.67 -2.65 7.87
N ALA A 2 -0.26 -3.71 8.59
CA ALA A 2 -1.20 -4.62 9.22
C ALA A 2 -1.85 -3.91 10.42
N THR A 3 -3.17 -3.79 10.41
CA THR A 3 -3.92 -3.03 11.42
C THR A 3 -5.04 -3.87 11.98
N ILE A 4 -5.18 -3.86 13.30
CA ILE A 4 -6.31 -4.44 14.02
C ILE A 4 -7.02 -3.28 14.71
N THR A 5 -8.26 -3.01 14.31
CA THR A 5 -9.12 -2.04 14.99
C THR A 5 -10.11 -2.79 15.87
N TRP A 6 -10.15 -2.45 17.16
CA TRP A 6 -10.99 -3.09 18.17
C TRP A 6 -12.20 -2.21 18.49
N PHE A 7 -13.37 -2.83 18.61
CA PHE A 7 -14.65 -2.15 18.72
C PHE A 7 -15.46 -2.60 19.91
N GLU A 8 -16.20 -1.67 20.51
CA GLU A 8 -17.17 -1.93 21.57
C GLU A 8 -18.39 -2.69 21.06
N GLY A 9 -18.83 -2.41 19.83
CA GLY A 9 -19.97 -3.10 19.22
C GLY A 9 -19.58 -4.43 18.61
N ASN A 10 -20.59 -5.24 18.30
CA ASN A 10 -20.40 -6.38 17.39
C ASN A 10 -20.19 -5.89 15.95
N ASP A 11 -19.70 -6.76 15.08
CA ASP A 11 -19.62 -6.52 13.63
C ASP A 11 -18.75 -5.31 13.21
N GLY A 12 -17.81 -4.89 14.06
CA GLY A 12 -16.96 -3.72 13.84
C GLY A 12 -17.73 -2.40 13.91
N THR A 13 -18.68 -2.29 14.85
CA THR A 13 -19.55 -1.11 15.03
C THR A 13 -19.32 -0.43 16.39
N GLN A 14 -20.00 0.70 16.63
CA GLN A 14 -19.83 1.56 17.82
C GLN A 14 -18.41 2.14 17.94
N ASP A 15 -17.99 2.44 19.16
CA ASP A 15 -16.76 3.18 19.41
C ASP A 15 -15.52 2.30 19.18
N VAL A 16 -14.49 2.93 18.63
CA VAL A 16 -13.16 2.33 18.48
C VAL A 16 -12.45 2.42 19.83
N ILE A 17 -12.20 1.26 20.44
CA ILE A 17 -11.52 1.17 21.73
C ILE A 17 -10.01 1.34 21.57
N ARG A 18 -9.45 0.72 20.52
CA ARG A 18 -8.00 0.69 20.27
C ARG A 18 -7.69 0.35 18.82
N ARG A 19 -6.53 0.78 18.36
CA ARG A 19 -5.89 0.25 17.14
C ARG A 19 -4.52 -0.30 17.48
N ASP A 20 -4.25 -1.52 17.03
CA ASP A 20 -2.93 -2.13 17.06
C ASP A 20 -2.41 -2.21 15.63
N SER A 21 -1.27 -1.60 15.41
CA SER A 21 -0.62 -1.58 14.12
C SER A 21 0.74 -2.24 14.25
N PHE A 22 1.04 -3.13 13.31
CA PHE A 22 2.33 -3.80 13.25
C PHE A 22 2.68 -4.10 11.81
N ILE A 23 3.94 -4.48 11.60
CA ILE A 23 4.46 -4.74 10.26
C ILE A 23 5.19 -6.06 10.28
N GLY A 24 4.91 -6.90 9.29
CA GLY A 24 5.43 -8.25 9.26
C GLY A 24 6.85 -8.36 8.67
N SER A 25 7.73 -7.37 8.78
CA SER A 25 9.12 -7.62 8.36
C SER A 25 9.85 -8.61 9.29
N LYS A 26 9.33 -8.78 10.52
CA LYS A 26 9.79 -9.73 11.55
C LYS A 26 8.57 -10.36 12.25
N PRO A 27 8.75 -11.44 13.02
CA PRO A 27 7.70 -11.91 13.91
C PRO A 27 7.33 -10.78 14.88
N TYR A 28 6.04 -10.52 15.05
CA TYR A 28 5.53 -9.51 15.96
C TYR A 28 4.78 -10.20 17.09
N SER A 29 5.19 -9.92 18.33
CA SER A 29 4.47 -10.40 19.51
C SER A 29 4.23 -9.27 20.48
N ILE A 30 2.97 -9.08 20.88
CA ILE A 30 2.57 -8.16 21.94
C ILE A 30 1.57 -8.84 22.86
N ALA A 31 1.70 -8.55 24.15
CA ALA A 31 0.69 -8.88 25.16
C ALA A 31 0.28 -7.59 25.87
N SER A 32 -0.99 -7.21 25.77
CA SER A 32 -1.53 -5.98 26.36
C SER A 32 -2.54 -6.32 27.45
N ASP A 33 -2.27 -5.87 28.66
CA ASP A 33 -3.20 -5.88 29.79
C ASP A 33 -4.03 -4.59 29.75
N LEU A 34 -5.31 -4.72 29.44
CA LEU A 34 -6.23 -3.60 29.22
C LEU A 34 -6.67 -2.95 30.53
N LYS A 35 -6.51 -3.61 31.69
CA LYS A 35 -6.74 -2.95 33.00
C LYS A 35 -5.78 -1.80 33.25
N LYS A 36 -4.61 -1.82 32.61
CA LYS A 36 -3.60 -0.76 32.70
C LYS A 36 -3.87 0.40 31.75
N VAL A 37 -4.84 0.27 30.84
CA VAL A 37 -5.20 1.31 29.87
C VAL A 37 -6.61 1.79 30.15
N ARG A 38 -6.74 3.06 30.54
CA ARG A 38 -8.02 3.64 30.95
C ARG A 38 -9.06 3.53 29.83
N GLY A 39 -10.22 2.95 30.15
CA GLY A 39 -11.38 2.88 29.25
C GLY A 39 -11.28 1.85 28.12
N GLN A 40 -10.37 0.87 28.22
CA GLN A 40 -10.27 -0.22 27.23
C GLN A 40 -10.61 -1.60 27.80
N ASN A 41 -10.59 -1.74 29.13
CA ASN A 41 -10.90 -2.99 29.80
C ASN A 41 -12.40 -3.28 29.74
N ASP A 42 -12.79 -4.51 29.39
CA ASP A 42 -14.17 -4.97 29.39
C ASP A 42 -15.10 -4.23 28.41
N GLU A 43 -14.55 -3.62 27.35
CA GLU A 43 -15.35 -2.94 26.33
C GLU A 43 -15.39 -3.71 25.00
N ILE A 44 -14.31 -4.41 24.66
CA ILE A 44 -14.14 -4.99 23.32
C ILE A 44 -15.10 -6.16 23.08
N ARG A 45 -15.76 -6.14 21.92
CA ARG A 45 -16.62 -7.22 21.44
C ARG A 45 -16.22 -7.74 20.06
N SER A 46 -15.69 -6.89 19.20
CA SER A 46 -15.37 -7.25 17.82
C SER A 46 -14.08 -6.59 17.32
N ALA A 47 -13.63 -6.99 16.13
CA ALA A 47 -12.42 -6.44 15.52
C ALA A 47 -12.53 -6.38 13.98
N VAL A 48 -11.82 -5.43 13.39
CA VAL A 48 -11.56 -5.38 11.94
C VAL A 48 -10.07 -5.54 11.72
N LEU A 49 -9.72 -6.55 10.91
CA LEU A 49 -8.36 -6.90 10.54
C LEU A 49 -8.08 -6.38 9.13
N GLU A 50 -7.02 -5.61 8.96
CA GLU A 50 -6.61 -5.06 7.67
C GLU A 50 -5.19 -5.48 7.34
N TYR A 51 -4.99 -6.14 6.21
CA TYR A 51 -3.68 -6.58 5.72
C TYR A 51 -2.89 -7.47 6.71
N ILE A 52 -3.59 -8.24 7.55
CA ILE A 52 -2.96 -9.11 8.56
C ILE A 52 -2.27 -10.31 7.87
N PRO A 53 -1.00 -10.63 8.22
CA PRO A 53 -0.30 -11.80 7.68
C PRO A 53 -1.06 -13.12 7.91
N VAL A 54 -0.93 -14.06 6.97
CA VAL A 54 -1.49 -15.41 7.17
C VAL A 54 -0.74 -16.12 8.29
N ASN A 55 -1.46 -16.91 9.09
CA ASN A 55 -1.01 -17.55 10.33
C ASN A 55 -0.78 -16.60 11.51
N THR A 56 -1.16 -15.32 11.42
CA THR A 56 -1.26 -14.48 12.61
C THR A 56 -2.27 -15.09 13.58
N ARG A 57 -1.82 -15.29 14.83
CA ARG A 57 -2.62 -15.74 15.95
C ARG A 57 -2.98 -14.55 16.83
N ILE A 58 -4.26 -14.39 17.11
CA ILE A 58 -4.79 -13.35 18.00
C ILE A 58 -5.54 -14.07 19.12
N THR A 59 -5.07 -13.95 20.35
CA THR A 59 -5.74 -14.52 21.51
C THR A 59 -6.25 -13.41 22.41
N VAL A 60 -7.53 -13.46 22.74
CA VAL A 60 -8.19 -12.53 23.68
C VAL A 60 -8.63 -13.27 24.93
N TYR A 61 -8.53 -12.63 26.08
CA TYR A 61 -8.83 -13.22 27.38
C TYR A 61 -9.68 -12.28 28.23
N ASP A 62 -10.61 -12.86 28.99
CA ASP A 62 -11.27 -12.17 30.12
C ASP A 62 -10.26 -11.90 31.25
N SER A 63 -9.30 -12.80 31.43
CA SER A 63 -8.26 -12.61 32.44
C SER A 63 -7.15 -11.62 31.99
N PRO A 64 -6.84 -10.55 32.76
CA PRO A 64 -5.73 -9.64 32.46
C PRO A 64 -4.36 -10.36 32.50
N ASP A 65 -4.27 -11.45 33.26
CA ASP A 65 -3.06 -12.27 33.36
C ASP A 65 -2.97 -13.34 32.25
N GLY A 66 -3.97 -13.44 31.36
CA GLY A 66 -4.00 -14.43 30.28
C GLY A 66 -4.30 -15.85 30.75
N LYS A 67 -5.00 -16.01 31.89
CA LYS A 67 -5.37 -17.32 32.42
C LYS A 67 -6.45 -17.98 31.55
N THR A 68 -6.29 -19.26 31.27
CA THR A 68 -7.20 -20.07 30.45
C THR A 68 -8.30 -20.78 31.25
N ASN A 69 -8.35 -20.55 32.56
CA ASN A 69 -9.44 -20.99 33.43
C ASN A 69 -10.60 -19.98 33.49
N ASP A 70 -10.57 -18.95 32.66
CA ASP A 70 -11.68 -18.03 32.36
C ASP A 70 -12.01 -18.03 30.87
N ASP A 71 -12.93 -17.19 30.41
CA ASP A 71 -13.25 -17.06 28.99
C ASP A 71 -12.03 -16.59 28.16
N TRP A 72 -11.80 -17.23 27.02
CA TRP A 72 -10.80 -16.79 26.04
C TRP A 72 -11.16 -17.29 24.65
N ALA A 73 -10.62 -16.62 23.63
CA ALA A 73 -10.75 -17.06 22.26
C ALA A 73 -9.43 -16.90 21.52
N THR A 74 -9.12 -17.83 20.62
CA THR A 74 -7.97 -17.74 19.71
C THR A 74 -8.43 -17.73 18.28
N LEU A 75 -8.04 -16.69 17.56
CA LEU A 75 -8.21 -16.54 16.13
C LEU A 75 -6.90 -16.83 15.41
N VAL A 76 -6.96 -17.53 14.28
CA VAL A 76 -5.85 -17.70 13.34
C VAL A 76 -6.29 -17.26 11.95
N VAL A 77 -5.57 -16.30 11.37
CA VAL A 77 -5.81 -15.81 10.00
C VAL A 77 -5.37 -16.86 8.99
N LYS A 78 -6.22 -17.18 8.02
CA LYS A 78 -5.99 -18.21 6.99
C LYS A 78 -5.82 -17.65 5.59
N ASP A 79 -6.36 -16.47 5.32
CA ASP A 79 -6.24 -15.81 4.03
C ASP A 79 -5.82 -14.33 4.18
N TYR A 80 -4.98 -13.87 3.26
CA TYR A 80 -4.49 -12.50 3.25
C TYR A 80 -5.49 -11.60 2.51
N LYS A 81 -6.09 -10.66 3.23
CA LYS A 81 -7.08 -9.73 2.66
C LYS A 81 -6.86 -8.31 3.13
N ARG A 82 -7.30 -7.37 2.28
CA ARG A 82 -7.41 -5.96 2.64
C ARG A 82 -8.23 -5.75 3.91
N ARG A 83 -9.32 -6.51 4.09
CA ARG A 83 -10.21 -6.37 5.23
C ARG A 83 -10.91 -7.67 5.59
N ILE A 84 -10.90 -8.03 6.87
CA ILE A 84 -11.67 -9.15 7.47
C ILE A 84 -12.39 -8.59 8.70
N VAL A 85 -13.70 -8.84 8.80
CA VAL A 85 -14.50 -8.45 9.98
C VAL A 85 -14.67 -9.65 10.88
N ILE A 86 -14.23 -9.53 12.12
CA ILE A 86 -14.49 -10.50 13.18
C ILE A 86 -15.72 -10.01 13.92
N ARG A 87 -16.83 -10.72 13.75
CA ARG A 87 -18.15 -10.25 14.21
C ARG A 87 -18.23 -10.17 15.73
N HIS A 88 -17.70 -11.18 16.41
CA HIS A 88 -17.52 -11.24 17.86
C HIS A 88 -16.55 -12.37 18.24
N PHE A 89 -16.20 -12.50 19.52
CA PHE A 89 -15.28 -13.54 20.03
C PHE A 89 -15.97 -14.68 20.82
N GLU A 90 -17.28 -14.58 21.09
CA GLU A 90 -18.05 -15.55 21.90
C GLU A 90 -18.55 -16.81 21.16
N GLU A 91 -18.02 -17.13 19.99
CA GLU A 91 -18.41 -18.33 19.25
C GLU A 91 -17.24 -18.86 18.44
N SER A 92 -17.08 -20.18 18.42
CA SER A 92 -16.11 -20.81 17.50
C SER A 92 -16.62 -20.74 16.07
N GLN A 93 -15.78 -20.26 15.16
CA GLN A 93 -16.13 -20.05 13.75
C GLN A 93 -15.01 -20.58 12.86
N GLU A 94 -15.40 -21.23 11.77
CA GLU A 94 -14.48 -21.69 10.75
C GLU A 94 -14.93 -21.12 9.41
N THR A 95 -14.16 -20.18 8.86
CA THR A 95 -14.48 -19.51 7.59
C THR A 95 -13.40 -19.78 6.56
N THR A 96 -13.45 -19.22 5.35
CA THR A 96 -12.27 -19.26 4.45
C THR A 96 -11.13 -18.38 4.95
N ASP A 97 -11.45 -17.33 5.69
CA ASP A 97 -10.56 -16.20 5.95
C ASP A 97 -9.82 -16.35 7.28
N TYR A 98 -10.46 -16.99 8.26
CA TYR A 98 -9.91 -17.25 9.58
C TYR A 98 -10.57 -18.46 10.25
N SER A 99 -9.92 -18.96 11.29
CA SER A 99 -10.49 -19.89 12.27
C SER A 99 -10.52 -19.20 13.63
N LEU A 100 -11.59 -19.38 14.39
CA LEU A 100 -11.78 -18.83 15.73
C LEU A 100 -12.23 -19.96 16.65
N GLN A 101 -11.51 -20.15 17.75
CA GLN A 101 -11.83 -21.14 18.78
C GLN A 101 -12.12 -20.41 20.08
N TYR A 102 -13.37 -20.51 20.55
CA TYR A 102 -13.83 -19.91 21.79
C TYR A 102 -13.95 -20.96 22.90
N HIS A 103 -13.44 -20.61 24.08
CA HIS A 103 -13.51 -21.41 25.29
C HIS A 103 -14.34 -20.67 26.34
N ARG A 104 -15.51 -21.23 26.65
CA ARG A 104 -16.53 -20.58 27.48
C ARG A 104 -16.40 -20.92 28.96
N LYS A 105 -16.67 -19.90 29.80
CA LYS A 105 -17.02 -20.03 31.22
C LYS A 105 -18.27 -19.21 31.58
N ASN A 106 -18.27 -17.90 31.34
CA ASN A 106 -19.36 -16.99 31.66
C ASN A 106 -19.60 -15.87 30.62
N GLY A 107 -18.91 -15.91 29.47
CA GLY A 107 -19.04 -14.95 28.37
C GLY A 107 -17.80 -14.04 28.25
N LEU A 108 -17.48 -13.59 27.04
CA LEU A 108 -16.27 -12.84 26.68
C LEU A 108 -16.56 -11.46 26.08
N ASN A 109 -17.73 -11.25 25.49
CA ASN A 109 -18.07 -10.01 24.78
C ASN A 109 -18.25 -8.87 25.80
N GLY A 110 -17.41 -7.84 25.70
CA GLY A 110 -17.39 -6.76 26.70
C GLY A 110 -16.78 -7.22 28.03
N LYS A 111 -15.85 -8.18 27.99
CA LYS A 111 -15.06 -8.60 29.16
C LYS A 111 -13.59 -8.84 28.82
N ILE A 112 -13.16 -8.54 27.60
CA ILE A 112 -11.78 -8.74 27.19
C ILE A 112 -10.90 -7.79 28.01
N SER A 113 -10.01 -8.38 28.82
CA SER A 113 -9.03 -7.67 29.63
C SER A 113 -7.59 -7.86 29.13
N ARG A 114 -7.34 -8.82 28.22
CA ARG A 114 -6.01 -9.02 27.63
C ARG A 114 -6.09 -9.41 26.16
N ILE A 115 -5.17 -8.84 25.38
CA ILE A 115 -4.95 -9.20 23.98
C ILE A 115 -3.51 -9.70 23.83
N VAL A 116 -3.34 -10.80 23.14
CA VAL A 116 -2.05 -11.32 22.68
C VAL A 116 -2.10 -11.45 21.16
N ILE A 117 -1.18 -10.81 20.48
CA ILE A 117 -1.01 -10.95 19.02
C ILE A 117 0.34 -11.59 18.80
N ASP A 118 0.37 -12.68 18.02
CA ASP A 118 1.58 -13.34 17.54
C ASP A 118 1.47 -13.47 16.02
N ALA A 119 2.22 -12.65 15.30
CA ALA A 119 2.20 -12.61 13.86
C ALA A 119 3.54 -13.10 13.29
N PRO A 120 3.53 -13.97 12.26
CA PRO A 120 4.74 -14.29 11.52
C PRO A 120 5.19 -13.07 10.69
N PRO A 121 6.41 -13.12 10.13
CA PRO A 121 6.78 -12.18 9.10
C PRO A 121 5.80 -12.25 7.91
N GLN A 122 5.32 -11.09 7.47
CA GLN A 122 4.66 -10.86 6.21
C GLN A 122 5.48 -11.47 5.08
N GLN A 123 4.82 -12.29 4.31
CA GLN A 123 5.46 -12.95 3.19
C GLN A 123 5.57 -11.99 2.01
N LYS A 124 6.57 -12.19 1.15
CA LYS A 124 6.78 -11.39 -0.06
C LYS A 124 5.51 -11.25 -0.93
N ARG A 125 4.69 -12.30 -1.01
CA ARG A 125 3.42 -12.29 -1.75
C ARG A 125 2.41 -11.32 -1.15
N GLU A 126 2.37 -11.20 0.17
CA GLU A 126 1.47 -10.31 0.92
C GLU A 126 1.89 -8.86 0.74
N LEU A 127 3.20 -8.57 0.77
CA LEU A 127 3.73 -7.23 0.45
C LEU A 127 3.37 -6.82 -0.98
N LEU A 128 3.49 -7.73 -1.97
CA LEU A 128 3.11 -7.43 -3.35
C LEU A 128 1.61 -7.19 -3.50
N ALA A 129 0.77 -7.91 -2.75
CA ALA A 129 -0.67 -7.68 -2.72
C ALA A 129 -1.00 -6.31 -2.08
N TYR A 130 -0.33 -5.96 -0.98
CA TYR A 130 -0.48 -4.65 -0.36
C TYR A 130 -0.09 -3.50 -1.30
N VAL A 131 1.08 -3.58 -1.94
CA VAL A 131 1.54 -2.58 -2.92
C VAL A 131 0.52 -2.43 -4.04
N ARG A 132 -0.05 -3.54 -4.53
CA ARG A 132 -1.09 -3.53 -5.56
C ARG A 132 -2.36 -2.82 -5.07
N ASP A 133 -2.78 -3.05 -3.83
CA ASP A 133 -3.96 -2.41 -3.26
C ASP A 133 -3.75 -0.90 -3.05
N GLN A 134 -2.55 -0.47 -2.66
CA GLN A 134 -2.21 0.96 -2.60
C GLN A 134 -2.23 1.62 -3.99
N ILE A 135 -1.74 0.92 -5.02
CA ILE A 135 -1.85 1.40 -6.41
C ILE A 135 -3.31 1.48 -6.86
N LEU A 136 -4.16 0.52 -6.49
CA LEU A 136 -5.59 0.55 -6.79
C LEU A 136 -6.28 1.76 -6.16
N GLU A 137 -5.93 2.09 -4.91
CA GLU A 137 -6.47 3.23 -4.17
C GLU A 137 -6.04 4.57 -4.78
N GLU A 138 -4.76 4.71 -5.11
CA GLU A 138 -4.19 5.99 -5.58
C GLU A 138 -4.38 6.24 -7.09
N VAL A 139 -4.28 5.21 -7.92
CA VAL A 139 -4.20 5.37 -9.39
C VAL A 139 -5.54 5.15 -10.07
N GLY A 140 -6.38 4.28 -9.53
CA GLY A 140 -7.75 4.07 -9.99
C GLY A 140 -8.21 2.62 -9.93
N PRO A 141 -9.54 2.39 -9.78
CA PRO A 141 -10.09 1.05 -9.79
C PRO A 141 -10.01 0.49 -11.22
N PHE A 142 -9.09 -0.45 -11.47
CA PHE A 142 -8.99 -1.13 -12.77
C PHE A 142 -10.22 -2.05 -12.95
N LEU A 143 -11.29 -1.53 -13.54
CA LEU A 143 -12.56 -2.26 -13.76
C LEU A 143 -12.74 -2.67 -15.22
N LEU A 144 -11.95 -2.12 -16.13
CA LEU A 144 -12.03 -2.40 -17.56
C LEU A 144 -11.10 -3.55 -17.96
N LYS A 145 -11.38 -4.16 -19.12
CA LYS A 145 -10.57 -5.24 -19.71
C LYS A 145 -10.25 -6.39 -18.74
N GLY A 146 -11.25 -6.83 -17.97
CA GLY A 146 -11.09 -7.92 -17.00
C GLY A 146 -10.24 -7.55 -15.78
N GLY A 147 -10.25 -6.26 -15.40
CA GLY A 147 -9.49 -5.77 -14.24
C GLY A 147 -8.05 -5.36 -14.55
N GLN A 148 -7.75 -5.13 -15.84
CA GLN A 148 -6.41 -4.85 -16.33
C GLN A 148 -6.21 -3.39 -16.71
N ALA A 149 -7.27 -2.59 -16.73
CA ALA A 149 -7.18 -1.19 -17.12
C ALA A 149 -8.20 -0.31 -16.38
N SER A 150 -7.83 0.95 -16.21
CA SER A 150 -8.69 2.03 -15.76
C SER A 150 -8.65 3.13 -16.80
N GLU A 151 -9.81 3.64 -17.21
CA GLU A 151 -9.92 4.81 -18.09
C GLU A 151 -10.31 6.03 -17.26
N PHE A 152 -9.79 7.18 -17.63
CA PHE A 152 -10.04 8.44 -16.96
C PHE A 152 -9.98 9.60 -17.96
N GLU A 153 -10.58 10.72 -17.59
CA GLU A 153 -10.57 11.94 -18.41
C GLU A 153 -9.65 12.98 -17.78
N SER A 154 -8.88 13.68 -18.61
CA SER A 154 -8.13 14.86 -18.20
C SER A 154 -8.18 15.89 -19.32
N SER A 155 -8.55 17.13 -18.99
CA SER A 155 -8.64 18.23 -19.95
C SER A 155 -9.45 17.90 -21.22
N ASN A 156 -10.61 17.23 -21.07
CA ASN A 156 -11.48 16.76 -22.15
C ASN A 156 -10.86 15.70 -23.09
N HIS A 157 -9.81 15.02 -22.64
CA HIS A 157 -9.19 13.90 -23.35
C HIS A 157 -9.27 12.62 -22.53
N HIS A 158 -9.46 11.50 -23.21
CA HIS A 158 -9.58 10.19 -22.58
C HIS A 158 -8.23 9.50 -22.54
N TYR A 159 -7.91 8.92 -21.39
CA TYR A 159 -6.69 8.18 -21.17
C TYR A 159 -7.00 6.83 -20.55
N ARG A 160 -6.08 5.90 -20.74
CA ARG A 160 -6.10 4.59 -20.11
C ARG A 160 -4.80 4.38 -19.38
N ILE A 161 -4.85 3.79 -18.20
CA ILE A 161 -3.69 3.20 -17.54
C ILE A 161 -3.95 1.72 -17.31
N TRP A 162 -2.98 0.90 -17.69
CA TRP A 162 -2.98 -0.53 -17.44
C TRP A 162 -2.48 -0.79 -16.03
N THR A 163 -3.04 -1.81 -15.37
CA THR A 163 -2.67 -2.21 -14.01
C THR A 163 -1.16 -2.32 -13.89
N PRO A 164 -0.51 -1.47 -13.07
CA PRO A 164 0.93 -1.52 -12.92
C PRO A 164 1.38 -2.89 -12.41
N SER A 165 2.50 -3.39 -12.93
CA SER A 165 3.09 -4.63 -12.44
C SER A 165 4.27 -4.33 -11.52
N ILE A 166 4.36 -5.08 -10.42
CA ILE A 166 5.42 -4.94 -9.42
C ILE A 166 6.25 -6.22 -9.43
N THR A 167 7.52 -6.07 -9.77
CA THR A 167 8.47 -7.17 -9.89
C THR A 167 9.65 -6.95 -8.95
N PRO A 168 10.00 -7.93 -8.10
CA PRO A 168 11.23 -7.89 -7.32
C PRO A 168 12.46 -7.92 -8.25
N ILE A 169 13.46 -7.10 -7.97
CA ILE A 169 14.70 -7.08 -8.75
C ILE A 169 15.81 -7.90 -8.09
N ALA A 170 16.68 -8.49 -8.92
CA ALA A 170 17.85 -9.22 -8.45
C ALA A 170 18.75 -8.27 -7.64
N GLY A 171 19.16 -8.70 -6.45
CA GLY A 171 19.90 -7.84 -5.52
C GLY A 171 19.02 -7.02 -4.57
N GLY A 172 17.68 -7.15 -4.62
CA GLY A 172 16.72 -6.54 -3.68
C GLY A 172 16.14 -5.20 -4.16
N GLY A 173 14.96 -4.84 -3.63
CA GLY A 173 14.16 -3.72 -4.14
C GLY A 173 13.03 -4.18 -5.07
N LEU A 174 12.39 -3.22 -5.76
CA LEU A 174 11.25 -3.45 -6.64
C LEU A 174 11.41 -2.71 -7.97
N PHE A 175 10.77 -3.23 -9.00
CA PHE A 175 10.53 -2.56 -10.26
C PHE A 175 9.03 -2.48 -10.48
N ALA A 176 8.50 -1.26 -10.48
CA ALA A 176 7.13 -0.99 -10.88
C ALA A 176 7.12 -0.59 -12.35
N ASN A 177 6.27 -1.19 -13.17
CA ASN A 177 6.05 -0.70 -14.52
C ASN A 177 4.56 -0.48 -14.78
N ALA A 178 4.25 0.47 -15.64
CA ALA A 178 2.91 0.73 -16.10
C ALA A 178 2.91 1.11 -17.58
N LYS A 179 1.78 0.87 -18.23
CA LYS A 179 1.50 1.31 -19.59
C LYS A 179 0.33 2.27 -19.56
N MET A 180 0.36 3.27 -20.42
CA MET A 180 -0.68 4.25 -20.57
C MET A 180 -1.00 4.49 -22.04
N ASP A 181 -2.25 4.80 -22.32
CA ASP A 181 -2.70 5.16 -23.66
C ASP A 181 -3.42 6.51 -23.60
N HIS A 182 -3.18 7.35 -24.60
CA HIS A 182 -4.08 8.44 -24.93
C HIS A 182 -5.08 7.91 -25.96
N ILE A 183 -6.35 7.79 -25.55
CA ILE A 183 -7.41 7.21 -26.36
C ILE A 183 -7.86 8.25 -27.39
N ARG A 184 -7.65 7.94 -28.67
CA ARG A 184 -7.81 8.93 -29.74
C ARG A 184 -9.15 8.94 -30.44
N GLY A 185 -9.91 7.85 -30.35
CA GLY A 185 -11.22 7.72 -30.98
C GLY A 185 -11.15 7.71 -32.50
N GLY A 186 -11.26 6.52 -33.12
CA GLY A 186 -11.30 6.38 -34.59
C GLY A 186 -9.95 6.49 -35.31
N VAL A 187 -8.85 6.73 -34.58
CA VAL A 187 -7.46 6.62 -35.05
C VAL A 187 -6.63 5.86 -34.00
N PRO A 188 -5.43 5.34 -34.34
CA PRO A 188 -4.59 4.63 -33.38
C PRO A 188 -4.30 5.47 -32.12
N ASP A 189 -4.30 4.82 -30.96
CA ASP A 189 -3.97 5.43 -29.68
C ASP A 189 -2.48 5.84 -29.65
N ASP A 190 -2.14 6.83 -28.83
CA ASP A 190 -0.73 7.08 -28.49
C ASP A 190 -0.37 6.25 -27.26
N HIS A 191 0.79 5.62 -27.27
CA HIS A 191 1.22 4.67 -26.25
C HIS A 191 2.37 5.23 -25.43
N ALA A 192 2.29 5.08 -24.12
CA ALA A 192 3.37 5.38 -23.20
C ALA A 192 3.62 4.19 -22.28
N GLY A 193 4.87 4.02 -21.86
CA GLY A 193 5.25 3.09 -20.82
C GLY A 193 6.26 3.75 -19.89
N PHE A 194 6.18 3.45 -18.61
CA PHE A 194 7.21 3.86 -17.66
C PHE A 194 7.53 2.74 -16.68
N GLY A 195 8.76 2.76 -16.19
CA GLY A 195 9.29 1.84 -15.20
C GLY A 195 9.99 2.60 -14.11
N ILE A 196 9.66 2.36 -12.85
CA ILE A 196 10.31 2.94 -11.67
C ILE A 196 11.05 1.82 -10.95
N THR A 197 12.36 1.95 -10.81
CA THR A 197 13.19 1.06 -10.02
C THR A 197 13.34 1.64 -8.62
N PHE A 198 13.09 0.82 -7.61
CA PHE A 198 13.24 1.14 -6.20
C PHE A 198 14.34 0.27 -5.60
N ASN A 199 15.20 0.85 -4.78
CA ASN A 199 16.22 0.09 -4.05
C ASN A 199 15.61 -0.70 -2.87
N LYS A 200 16.48 -1.34 -2.07
CA LYS A 200 16.08 -2.10 -0.88
C LYS A 200 15.42 -1.27 0.22
N GLN A 201 15.50 0.05 0.15
CA GLN A 201 14.89 1.02 1.07
C GLN A 201 13.55 1.53 0.52
N GLY A 202 13.16 1.13 -0.69
CA GLY A 202 11.95 1.63 -1.34
C GLY A 202 12.11 3.02 -1.94
N LEU A 203 13.33 3.52 -2.04
CA LEU A 203 13.60 4.81 -2.67
C LEU A 203 13.71 4.64 -4.18
N PRO A 204 13.08 5.52 -4.98
CA PRO A 204 13.21 5.47 -6.43
C PRO A 204 14.64 5.81 -6.83
N THR A 205 15.26 4.91 -7.58
CA THR A 205 16.63 5.07 -8.11
C THR A 205 16.67 5.16 -9.61
N LYS A 206 15.60 4.80 -10.31
CA LYS A 206 15.57 4.90 -11.78
C LYS A 206 14.16 5.11 -12.27
N ILE A 207 13.99 5.97 -13.27
CA ILE A 207 12.77 6.02 -14.09
C ILE A 207 13.16 5.82 -15.54
N ASP A 208 12.65 4.75 -16.15
CA ASP A 208 12.64 4.52 -17.59
C ASP A 208 11.30 5.00 -18.13
N TYR A 209 11.29 5.64 -19.29
CA TYR A 209 10.06 5.88 -20.02
C TYR A 209 10.22 5.58 -21.50
N ARG A 210 9.09 5.29 -22.13
CA ARG A 210 8.91 5.13 -23.56
C ARG A 210 7.65 5.87 -23.97
N LEU A 211 7.73 6.68 -25.02
CA LEU A 211 6.58 7.33 -25.64
C LEU A 211 6.57 6.98 -27.13
N GLU A 212 5.41 6.57 -27.62
CA GLU A 212 5.16 6.16 -28.99
C GLU A 212 3.89 6.87 -29.48
N ILE A 213 4.03 7.72 -30.48
CA ILE A 213 2.94 8.54 -31.02
C ILE A 213 2.58 7.99 -32.39
N ASN A 214 1.30 7.78 -32.70
CA ASN A 214 0.88 7.25 -34.02
C ASN A 214 1.55 5.92 -34.44
N ASN A 215 2.01 5.08 -33.50
CA ASN A 215 2.86 3.90 -33.80
C ASN A 215 4.14 4.23 -34.60
N SER A 216 4.70 5.44 -34.43
CA SER A 216 6.00 5.84 -34.99
C SER A 216 7.17 5.35 -34.14
N ASP A 217 8.39 5.67 -34.55
CA ASP A 217 9.58 5.35 -33.75
C ASP A 217 9.46 5.88 -32.31
N PRO A 218 9.68 5.02 -31.30
CA PRO A 218 9.51 5.38 -29.91
C PRO A 218 10.66 6.25 -29.40
N LEU A 219 10.32 7.29 -28.62
CA LEU A 219 11.29 7.99 -27.78
C LEU A 219 11.44 7.22 -26.46
N ALA A 220 12.67 6.94 -26.05
CA ALA A 220 12.96 6.34 -24.75
C ALA A 220 14.05 7.14 -24.02
N SER A 221 13.89 7.32 -22.72
CA SER A 221 14.95 7.86 -21.87
C SER A 221 14.90 7.28 -20.47
N MET A 222 16.06 7.35 -19.81
CA MET A 222 16.33 6.75 -18.52
C MET A 222 16.98 7.79 -17.63
N VAL A 223 16.40 8.01 -16.45
CA VAL A 223 16.96 8.87 -15.41
C VAL A 223 17.31 8.00 -14.22
N GLU A 224 18.57 7.98 -13.80
CA GLU A 224 19.02 7.25 -12.61
C GLU A 224 19.35 8.24 -11.48
N LEU A 225 18.76 8.04 -10.31
CA LEU A 225 19.15 8.66 -9.05
C LEU A 225 19.95 7.65 -8.22
N ARG A 226 21.21 7.95 -7.96
CA ARG A 226 22.02 7.28 -6.95
C ARG A 226 22.24 8.27 -5.81
N GLY A 227 21.67 7.97 -4.66
CA GLY A 227 21.46 8.96 -3.61
C GLY A 227 22.75 9.54 -3.04
N ASP A 228 22.74 10.86 -2.87
CA ASP A 228 22.95 11.40 -1.54
C ASP A 228 21.81 12.39 -1.21
N MET A 229 21.04 12.04 -0.17
CA MET A 229 19.78 12.70 0.22
C MET A 229 19.99 14.16 0.62
N ALA A 230 21.20 14.50 1.06
CA ALA A 230 21.60 15.86 1.42
C ALA A 230 21.80 16.78 0.21
N GLU A 231 22.17 16.25 -0.97
CA GLU A 231 22.43 17.07 -2.17
C GLU A 231 21.13 17.45 -2.89
N ALA A 232 20.18 16.51 -2.98
CA ALA A 232 18.85 16.78 -3.54
C ALA A 232 18.08 17.79 -2.66
N ALA A 233 18.15 17.63 -1.33
CA ALA A 233 17.58 18.56 -0.37
C ALA A 233 18.28 19.94 -0.37
N SER A 234 19.61 20.00 -0.50
CA SER A 234 20.35 21.28 -0.54
C SER A 234 20.04 22.13 -1.78
N LYS A 235 19.62 21.53 -2.90
CA LYS A 235 19.26 22.25 -4.12
C LYS A 235 17.84 22.83 -4.10
N MET A 236 16.98 22.38 -3.19
CA MET A 236 15.60 22.83 -3.05
C MET A 236 15.48 23.58 -1.72
N LEU A 237 15.58 24.91 -1.76
CA LEU A 237 15.49 25.87 -0.63
C LEU A 237 14.75 25.34 0.62
N GLY A 238 15.49 25.18 1.73
CA GLY A 238 14.99 24.86 3.07
C GLY A 238 14.91 23.36 3.33
N GLU A 239 15.59 22.91 4.39
CA GLU A 239 15.67 21.51 4.84
C GLU A 239 14.32 20.79 4.70
N LEU A 240 14.23 19.80 3.80
CA LEU A 240 13.05 18.95 3.69
C LEU A 240 12.98 18.08 4.96
N PRO A 241 11.99 18.29 5.84
CA PRO A 241 12.06 17.82 7.23
C PRO A 241 11.72 16.33 7.41
N ALA A 242 11.26 15.64 6.35
CA ALA A 242 10.81 14.24 6.43
C ALA A 242 11.14 13.44 5.15
N PRO A 243 11.42 12.13 5.24
CA PRO A 243 11.76 11.32 4.07
C PRO A 243 10.64 11.23 3.01
N GLU A 244 9.37 11.47 3.36
CA GLU A 244 8.26 11.48 2.39
C GLU A 244 8.40 12.66 1.45
N ALA A 245 8.72 13.84 2.01
CA ALA A 245 8.90 15.07 1.26
C ALA A 245 10.10 14.96 0.31
N GLN A 246 11.14 14.24 0.74
CA GLN A 246 12.33 13.99 -0.08
C GLN A 246 12.04 13.05 -1.26
N VAL A 247 11.24 11.99 -1.05
CA VAL A 247 10.83 11.11 -2.14
C VAL A 247 9.87 11.81 -3.10
N ALA A 248 8.92 12.59 -2.59
CA ALA A 248 8.03 13.39 -3.44
C ALA A 248 8.83 14.39 -4.30
N ALA A 249 9.84 15.05 -3.72
CA ALA A 249 10.74 15.94 -4.44
C ALA A 249 11.54 15.20 -5.51
N ALA A 250 12.11 14.04 -5.18
CA ALA A 250 12.86 13.21 -6.12
C ALA A 250 11.98 12.75 -7.31
N LEU A 251 10.80 12.19 -7.04
CA LEU A 251 9.85 11.77 -8.07
C LEU A 251 9.44 12.96 -8.95
N SER A 252 9.10 14.10 -8.35
CA SER A 252 8.70 15.31 -9.08
C SER A 252 9.83 15.84 -9.97
N GLN A 253 11.07 15.86 -9.48
CA GLN A 253 12.23 16.28 -10.27
C GLN A 253 12.50 15.32 -11.44
N MET A 254 12.47 14.01 -11.19
CA MET A 254 12.69 13.01 -12.23
C MET A 254 11.59 13.06 -13.30
N SER A 255 10.33 13.07 -12.87
CA SER A 255 9.18 13.11 -13.76
C SER A 255 9.11 14.44 -14.52
N GLY A 256 9.58 15.55 -13.92
CA GLY A 256 9.72 16.85 -14.57
C GLY A 256 10.76 16.87 -15.69
N MET A 257 11.88 16.18 -15.54
CA MET A 257 12.86 16.02 -16.65
C MET A 257 12.25 15.23 -17.81
N ILE A 258 11.50 14.16 -17.50
CA ILE A 258 10.79 13.36 -18.51
C ILE A 258 9.74 14.20 -19.23
N PHE A 259 8.96 15.00 -18.49
CA PHE A 259 8.01 15.95 -19.04
C PHE A 259 8.67 16.94 -20.02
N GLN A 260 9.82 17.51 -19.66
CA GLN A 260 10.55 18.45 -20.52
C GLN A 260 10.98 17.80 -21.84
N GLU A 261 11.49 16.56 -21.81
CA GLU A 261 11.89 15.83 -23.00
C GLU A 261 10.69 15.47 -23.88
N MET A 262 9.60 14.95 -23.31
CA MET A 262 8.36 14.70 -24.06
C MET A 262 7.80 16.00 -24.67
N GLY A 263 7.85 17.11 -23.94
CA GLY A 263 7.44 18.42 -24.44
C GLY A 263 8.27 18.90 -25.64
N LYS A 264 9.56 18.56 -25.74
CA LYS A 264 10.36 18.85 -26.94
C LYS A 264 9.82 18.10 -28.15
N LEU A 265 9.58 16.80 -28.02
CA LEU A 265 9.04 15.98 -29.10
C LEU A 265 7.68 16.48 -29.58
N ILE A 266 6.75 16.75 -28.66
CA ILE A 266 5.41 17.28 -29.00
C ILE A 266 5.51 18.58 -29.80
N ARG A 267 6.44 19.48 -29.42
CA ARG A 267 6.68 20.73 -30.15
C ARG A 267 7.29 20.48 -31.55
N GLU A 268 8.24 19.55 -31.66
CA GLU A 268 8.85 19.18 -32.94
C GLU A 268 7.85 18.58 -33.92
N LEU A 269 6.95 17.73 -33.41
CA LEU A 269 5.85 17.13 -34.18
C LEU A 269 4.72 18.14 -34.49
N ARG A 270 4.77 19.35 -33.93
CA ARG A 270 3.74 20.40 -34.06
C ARG A 270 2.34 19.90 -33.68
N GLU A 271 2.28 19.04 -32.67
CA GLU A 271 1.05 18.44 -32.19
C GLU A 271 0.19 19.45 -31.42
N THR A 272 -1.13 19.22 -31.40
CA THR A 272 -2.11 20.06 -30.71
C THR A 272 -3.10 19.21 -29.91
N GLY A 273 -3.92 19.85 -29.08
CA GLY A 273 -4.94 19.16 -28.27
C GLY A 273 -4.35 18.18 -27.25
N GLY A 274 -4.95 17.00 -27.09
CA GLY A 274 -4.64 16.04 -26.02
C GLY A 274 -3.21 15.52 -26.00
N ARG A 275 -2.49 15.60 -27.12
CA ARG A 275 -1.06 15.26 -27.19
C ARG A 275 -0.16 16.29 -26.49
N VAL A 276 -0.60 17.54 -26.40
CA VAL A 276 0.10 18.58 -25.63
C VAL A 276 0.00 18.30 -24.13
N ILE A 277 -1.09 17.69 -23.70
CA ILE A 277 -1.41 17.40 -22.30
C ILE A 277 -0.95 16.00 -21.87
N PHE A 278 -0.74 15.09 -22.83
CA PHE A 278 -0.32 13.72 -22.52
C PHE A 278 0.96 13.64 -21.69
N PRO A 279 2.00 14.47 -21.92
CA PRO A 279 3.17 14.54 -21.04
C PRO A 279 2.84 14.84 -19.57
N ASP A 280 1.92 15.77 -19.29
CA ASP A 280 1.50 16.13 -17.93
C ASP A 280 0.79 14.94 -17.27
N VAL A 281 -0.07 14.26 -18.03
CA VAL A 281 -0.82 13.09 -17.55
C VAL A 281 0.13 11.93 -17.22
N ILE A 282 1.14 11.69 -18.06
CA ILE A 282 2.18 10.69 -17.80
C ILE A 282 2.98 11.08 -16.54
N GLN A 283 3.38 12.34 -16.41
CA GLN A 283 4.11 12.84 -15.24
C GLN A 283 3.33 12.59 -13.94
N LEU A 284 2.04 12.93 -13.93
CA LEU A 284 1.16 12.72 -12.80
C LEU A 284 1.09 11.23 -12.41
N LYS A 285 0.88 10.34 -13.38
CA LYS A 285 0.78 8.89 -13.10
C LYS A 285 2.10 8.26 -12.68
N ILE A 286 3.23 8.76 -13.15
CA ILE A 286 4.55 8.39 -12.61
C ILE A 286 4.63 8.75 -11.12
N ASN A 287 4.21 9.95 -10.74
CA ASN A 287 4.24 10.40 -9.35
C ASN A 287 3.28 9.59 -8.46
N GLU A 288 2.04 9.33 -8.91
CA GLU A 288 1.07 8.52 -8.17
C GLU A 288 1.57 7.07 -7.95
N VAL A 289 2.02 6.39 -9.02
CA VAL A 289 2.57 5.02 -8.90
C VAL A 289 3.83 5.02 -8.03
N GLY A 290 4.71 5.99 -8.24
CA GLY A 290 5.95 6.15 -7.49
C GLY A 290 5.69 6.29 -5.99
N TYR A 291 4.74 7.14 -5.64
CA TYR A 291 4.36 7.42 -4.26
C TYR A 291 3.63 6.24 -3.62
N ALA A 292 2.71 5.58 -4.33
CA ALA A 292 2.01 4.40 -3.84
C ALA A 292 2.98 3.26 -3.48
N VAL A 293 3.98 3.01 -4.34
CA VAL A 293 5.01 1.99 -4.07
C VAL A 293 5.92 2.41 -2.91
N TYR A 294 6.34 3.68 -2.86
CA TYR A 294 7.13 4.19 -1.75
C TYR A 294 6.40 4.07 -0.41
N GLN A 295 5.13 4.46 -0.34
CA GLN A 295 4.33 4.36 0.88
C GLN A 295 4.22 2.91 1.36
N ALA A 296 4.04 1.98 0.42
CA ALA A 296 4.02 0.57 0.74
C ALA A 296 5.36 0.05 1.26
N TYR A 297 6.47 0.59 0.76
CA TYR A 297 7.82 0.15 1.11
C TYR A 297 8.38 0.81 2.38
N ARG A 298 8.10 2.10 2.60
CA ARG A 298 8.52 2.82 3.81
C ARG A 298 7.93 2.20 5.05
N GLN A 299 6.65 1.83 4.99
CA GLN A 299 6.03 1.02 6.02
C GLN A 299 6.84 -0.27 6.26
N HIS A 300 7.36 -0.94 5.23
CA HIS A 300 8.19 -2.12 5.42
C HIS A 300 9.62 -1.85 5.98
N TYR A 301 10.24 -0.69 5.69
CA TYR A 301 11.68 -0.43 5.93
C TYR A 301 12.01 0.41 7.17
N ASP A 302 11.27 1.48 7.49
CA ASP A 302 11.58 2.36 8.64
C ASP A 302 11.60 1.61 9.98
N GLU A 303 10.97 0.45 10.04
CA GLU A 303 10.88 -0.38 11.23
C GLU A 303 12.01 -1.40 11.39
N GLN A 304 12.85 -1.59 10.36
CA GLN A 304 14.10 -2.34 10.54
C GLN A 304 15.13 -1.53 11.32
N LEU A 305 15.08 -0.19 11.21
CA LEU A 305 15.98 0.76 11.86
C LEU A 305 15.58 1.11 13.30
N SER A 306 14.29 1.07 13.66
CA SER A 306 13.82 1.33 15.04
C SER A 306 14.02 0.14 16.01
N LEU A 307 14.47 -1.01 15.49
CA LEU A 307 14.77 -2.24 16.22
C LEU A 307 16.29 -2.54 16.30
N MET A 308 17.14 -1.59 15.91
CA MET A 308 18.60 -1.59 16.09
C MET A 308 19.00 -0.49 17.06
#